data_AF-A0A3L6DX93-F1
#
_entry.id   AF-A0A3L6DX93-F1
#
_cell.length_a   1.000
_cell.length_b   1.000
_cell.length_c   1.000
_cell.angle_alpha   90.00
_cell.angle_beta   90.00
_cell.angle_gamma   90.00
#
_symmetry.space_group_name_H-M   'P 1'
#
loop_
_entity.id
_entity.type
_entity.pdbx_description
1 polymer ?
#
loop_
_entity_poly.entity_id
_entity_poly.type
_entity_poly.pdbx_seq_one_letter_code
_entity_poly.pdbx_strand_id
1 'polypeptide(L)'
;IIFQPILHPLKLQLDDTIIKTIETAPNNELKKAKEIIQRIRRRELYNVFQFCDQYSVPKDKLEHFKNITAQDIVCSQKSSEVLLKEEDVAVSNVKIDLTHGKDNPLESFLIFECIKFFKVEVVSEAFENLQMRMYGEKTQVHKTPKRKRIRSN
;
A
#
# COMPACT_ATOMS: atom_id res chain seq x y z
N ILE A 1 4.45 -23.83 -27.99
CA ILE A 1 4.20 -24.32 -26.62
C ILE A 1 2.99 -23.55 -26.10
N ILE A 2 1.82 -24.17 -26.12
CA ILE A 2 0.58 -23.56 -25.61
C ILE A 2 0.65 -23.68 -24.09
N PHE A 3 0.78 -22.55 -23.39
CA PHE A 3 0.52 -22.49 -21.95
C PHE A 3 -0.99 -22.65 -21.75
N GLN A 4 -1.45 -23.86 -21.44
CA GLN A 4 -2.72 -24.02 -20.74
C GLN A 4 -2.44 -23.92 -19.24
N PRO A 5 -2.96 -22.90 -18.53
CA PRO A 5 -3.06 -23.01 -17.09
C PRO A 5 -4.25 -23.93 -16.81
N ILE A 6 -3.98 -25.16 -16.37
CA ILE A 6 -5.01 -26.01 -15.78
C ILE A 6 -5.39 -25.36 -14.45
N LEU A 7 -6.30 -24.39 -14.48
CA LEU A 7 -6.96 -23.91 -13.29
C LEU A 7 -8.08 -24.90 -12.98
N HIS A 8 -7.92 -25.68 -11.91
CA HIS A 8 -8.95 -26.61 -11.43
C HIS A 8 -10.29 -25.85 -11.25
N PRO A 9 -11.44 -26.39 -11.71
CA PRO A 9 -12.72 -25.66 -11.71
C PRO A 9 -13.16 -25.16 -10.31
N LEU A 10 -12.73 -25.82 -9.22
CA LEU A 10 -12.96 -25.35 -7.85
C LEU A 10 -12.23 -24.03 -7.51
N LYS A 11 -11.18 -23.65 -8.24
CA LYS A 11 -10.38 -22.45 -7.98
C LYS A 11 -11.09 -21.16 -8.39
N LEU A 12 -12.15 -21.25 -9.20
CA LEU A 12 -12.97 -20.13 -9.64
C LEU A 12 -14.08 -19.74 -8.64
N GLN A 13 -14.26 -20.52 -7.56
CA GLN A 13 -15.31 -20.30 -6.56
C GLN A 13 -14.84 -19.61 -5.28
N LEU A 14 -13.56 -19.22 -5.20
CA LEU A 14 -13.03 -18.51 -4.04
C LEU A 14 -13.19 -17.00 -4.24
N ASP A 15 -14.15 -16.43 -3.54
CA ASP A 15 -14.40 -14.98 -3.47
C ASP A 15 -14.51 -14.53 -1.99
N ASP A 16 -14.83 -13.25 -1.78
CA ASP A 16 -14.96 -12.65 -0.45
C ASP A 16 -16.08 -13.28 0.41
N THR A 17 -16.97 -14.08 -0.18
CA THR A 17 -17.97 -14.84 0.59
C THR A 17 -17.33 -15.88 1.50
N ILE A 18 -16.07 -16.25 1.28
CA ILE A 18 -15.31 -17.15 2.16
C ILE A 18 -15.31 -16.68 3.62
N ILE A 19 -15.28 -15.37 3.86
CA ILE A 19 -15.35 -14.81 5.22
C ILE A 19 -16.68 -15.17 5.88
N LYS A 20 -17.80 -15.03 5.16
CA LYS A 20 -19.12 -15.41 5.64
C LYS A 20 -19.23 -16.91 5.87
N THR A 21 -18.66 -17.71 4.97
CA THR A 21 -18.62 -19.18 5.10
C THR A 21 -17.89 -19.60 6.38
N ILE A 22 -16.75 -18.97 6.69
CA ILE A 22 -16.01 -19.23 7.94
C ILE A 22 -16.85 -18.81 9.15
N GLU A 23 -17.47 -17.63 9.11
CA GLU A 23 -18.31 -17.10 10.20
C GLU A 23 -19.49 -18.02 10.53
N THR A 24 -20.16 -18.59 9.52
CA THR A 24 -21.40 -19.38 9.68
C THR A 24 -21.18 -20.89 9.74
N ALA A 25 -19.97 -21.40 9.48
CA ALA A 25 -19.69 -22.83 9.50
C ALA A 25 -20.10 -23.46 10.85
N PRO A 26 -20.69 -24.66 10.89
CA PRO A 26 -21.07 -25.30 12.16
C PRO A 26 -19.89 -25.96 12.88
N ASN A 27 -18.76 -26.16 12.19
CA ASN A 27 -17.61 -26.88 12.74
C ASN A 27 -16.79 -26.04 13.74
N ASN A 28 -16.21 -26.74 14.72
CA ASN A 28 -15.32 -26.15 15.74
C ASN A 28 -13.87 -25.99 15.25
N GLU A 29 -13.49 -26.64 14.15
CA GLU A 29 -12.15 -26.53 13.58
C GLU A 29 -11.81 -25.09 13.16
N LEU A 30 -12.82 -24.34 12.72
CA LEU A 30 -12.69 -22.93 12.32
C LEU A 30 -12.81 -21.94 13.48
N LYS A 31 -12.87 -22.40 14.74
CA LYS A 31 -13.09 -21.55 15.91
C LYS A 31 -12.10 -20.38 15.99
N LYS A 32 -10.79 -20.65 15.82
CA LYS A 32 -9.76 -19.60 15.85
C LYS A 32 -9.95 -18.55 14.75
N ALA A 33 -10.28 -18.99 13.53
CA ALA A 33 -10.54 -18.07 12.42
C ALA A 33 -11.78 -17.21 12.67
N LYS A 34 -12.86 -17.81 13.19
CA LYS A 34 -14.08 -17.09 13.60
C LYS A 34 -13.78 -16.03 14.66
N GLU A 35 -13.02 -16.38 15.68
CA GLU A 35 -12.65 -15.45 16.76
C GLU A 35 -11.86 -14.24 16.22
N ILE A 36 -10.90 -14.47 15.32
CA ILE A 36 -10.16 -13.39 14.64
C ILE A 36 -11.11 -12.51 13.84
N ILE A 37 -11.96 -13.09 12.99
CA ILE A 37 -12.91 -12.33 12.17
C ILE A 37 -13.88 -11.54 13.06
N GLN A 38 -14.40 -12.13 14.12
CA GLN A 38 -15.29 -11.44 15.08
C GLN A 38 -14.61 -10.23 15.72
N ARG A 39 -13.33 -10.34 16.10
CA ARG A 39 -12.54 -9.21 16.62
C ARG A 39 -12.40 -8.10 15.59
N ILE A 40 -12.18 -8.43 14.31
CA ILE A 40 -12.17 -7.46 13.21
C ILE A 40 -13.53 -6.76 13.08
N ARG A 41 -14.62 -7.52 13.05
CA ARG A 41 -16.00 -6.99 12.91
C ARG A 41 -16.38 -6.06 14.06
N ARG A 42 -16.00 -6.41 15.29
CA ARG A 42 -16.24 -5.62 16.50
C ARG A 42 -15.26 -4.44 16.66
N ARG A 43 -14.31 -4.29 15.73
CA ARG A 43 -13.25 -3.28 15.78
C ARG A 43 -12.39 -3.37 17.05
N GLU A 44 -12.31 -4.57 17.63
CA GLU A 44 -11.50 -4.86 18.83
C GLU A 44 -10.00 -4.94 18.50
N LEU A 45 -9.62 -4.86 17.22
CA LEU A 45 -8.22 -4.83 16.81
C LEU A 45 -7.46 -3.69 17.50
N TYR A 46 -8.04 -2.49 17.66
CA TYR A 46 -7.34 -1.37 18.30
C TYR A 46 -7.08 -1.57 19.79
N ASN A 47 -7.87 -2.43 20.45
CA ASN A 47 -7.69 -2.77 21.86
C ASN A 47 -6.61 -3.85 22.06
N VAL A 48 -6.18 -4.53 20.99
CA VAL A 48 -5.22 -5.64 21.08
C VAL A 48 -3.95 -5.38 20.27
N PHE A 49 -4.06 -4.65 19.17
CA PHE A 49 -2.98 -4.17 18.33
C PHE A 49 -3.06 -2.65 18.25
N GLN A 50 -2.18 -2.01 18.99
CA GLN A 50 -1.98 -0.57 18.89
C GLN A 50 -0.91 -0.29 17.84
N PHE A 51 -1.18 0.67 16.95
CA PHE A 51 -0.13 1.20 16.10
C PHE A 51 0.87 1.96 16.98
N CYS A 52 2.14 1.54 16.93
CA CYS A 52 3.20 2.15 17.73
C CYS A 52 3.98 3.21 16.95
N ASP A 53 4.52 2.87 15.78
CA ASP A 53 5.37 3.78 15.00
C ASP A 53 5.52 3.36 13.52
N GLN A 54 6.07 4.26 12.70
CA GLN A 54 6.45 4.03 11.31
C GLN A 54 7.79 4.71 10.98
N TYR A 55 8.65 4.01 10.25
CA TYR A 55 9.91 4.55 9.73
C TYR A 55 9.95 4.50 8.20
N SER A 56 10.23 5.64 7.56
CA SER A 56 10.50 5.71 6.12
C SER A 56 11.99 5.59 5.85
N VAL A 57 12.40 4.53 5.16
CA VAL A 57 13.81 4.30 4.81
C VAL A 57 14.26 5.32 3.76
N PRO A 58 15.35 6.09 4.01
CA PRO A 58 15.93 6.98 3.02
C PRO A 58 16.34 6.27 1.73
N LYS A 59 16.16 6.92 0.57
CA LYS A 59 16.35 6.29 -0.76
C LYS A 59 17.76 5.73 -0.96
N ASP A 60 18.76 6.44 -0.47
CA ASP A 60 20.18 6.08 -0.52
C ASP A 60 20.52 4.82 0.30
N LYS A 61 19.68 4.45 1.28
CA LYS A 61 19.89 3.30 2.16
C LYS A 61 19.07 2.08 1.78
N LEU A 62 18.08 2.23 0.88
CA LEU A 62 17.14 1.17 0.51
C LEU A 62 17.82 -0.11 0.02
N GLU A 63 18.93 0.00 -0.70
CA GLU A 63 19.61 -1.15 -1.30
C GLU A 63 20.22 -2.11 -0.27
N HIS A 64 20.65 -1.59 0.87
CA HIS A 64 21.25 -2.36 1.95
C HIS A 64 20.29 -2.56 3.13
N PHE A 65 19.09 -2.00 3.04
CA PHE A 65 18.10 -2.09 4.11
C PHE A 65 17.52 -3.50 4.16
N LYS A 66 17.69 -4.16 5.30
CA LYS A 66 17.05 -5.44 5.57
C LYS A 66 15.66 -5.21 6.16
N ASN A 67 14.70 -6.04 5.76
CA ASN A 67 13.39 -6.03 6.39
C ASN A 67 13.54 -6.25 7.89
N ILE A 68 12.81 -5.45 8.66
CA ILE A 68 12.78 -5.55 10.12
C ILE A 68 11.84 -6.69 10.52
N THR A 69 12.25 -7.48 11.51
CA THR A 69 11.46 -8.55 12.09
C THR A 69 10.95 -8.17 13.48
N ALA A 70 9.96 -8.92 14.00
CA ALA A 70 9.52 -8.75 15.39
C ALA A 70 10.67 -9.01 16.37
N GLN A 71 11.53 -10.00 16.08
CA GLN A 71 12.70 -10.34 16.88
C GLN A 71 13.68 -9.17 16.99
N ASP A 72 13.96 -8.45 15.89
CA ASP A 72 14.86 -7.29 15.90
C ASP A 72 14.38 -6.21 16.90
N ILE A 73 13.05 -6.03 17.00
CA ILE A 73 12.43 -5.08 17.92
C ILE A 73 12.51 -5.59 19.36
N VAL A 74 12.11 -6.83 19.61
CA VAL A 74 12.13 -7.45 20.95
C VAL A 74 13.55 -7.51 21.52
N CYS A 75 14.54 -7.88 20.71
CA CYS A 75 15.95 -7.91 21.13
C CYS A 75 16.53 -6.52 21.40
N SER A 76 15.88 -5.45 20.95
CA SER A 76 16.29 -4.06 21.22
C SER A 76 15.63 -3.48 22.48
N GLN A 77 14.82 -4.26 23.19
CA GLN A 77 14.15 -3.82 24.41
C GLN A 77 15.17 -3.51 25.52
N LYS A 78 15.08 -2.32 26.11
CA LYS A 78 15.85 -1.96 27.32
C LYS A 78 15.16 -2.53 28.55
N SER A 79 15.86 -2.60 29.69
CA SER A 79 15.27 -3.05 30.97
C SER A 79 13.94 -2.30 31.24
N SER A 80 12.83 -3.03 31.14
CA SER A 80 11.47 -2.58 31.39
C SER A 80 10.76 -3.60 32.26
N GLU A 81 9.73 -3.19 32.99
CA GLU A 81 8.92 -4.09 33.85
C GLU A 81 8.17 -5.16 33.04
N VAL A 82 7.87 -4.87 31.77
CA VAL A 82 7.22 -5.80 30.84
C VAL A 82 8.24 -6.34 29.85
N LEU A 83 8.31 -7.66 29.71
CA LEU A 83 9.12 -8.36 28.71
C LEU A 83 8.25 -8.70 27.50
N LEU A 84 8.46 -8.01 26.38
CA LEU A 84 7.78 -8.32 25.12
C LEU A 84 8.31 -9.63 24.54
N LYS A 85 7.41 -10.39 23.92
CA LYS A 85 7.76 -11.53 23.09
C LYS A 85 7.46 -11.23 21.62
N GLU A 86 7.96 -12.08 20.72
CA GLU A 86 7.75 -11.88 19.28
C GLU A 86 6.26 -11.93 18.90
N GLU A 87 5.46 -12.77 19.59
CA GLU A 87 4.01 -12.84 19.37
C GLU A 87 3.24 -11.56 19.71
N ASP A 88 3.84 -10.66 20.50
CA ASP A 88 3.24 -9.39 20.90
C ASP A 88 3.47 -8.27 19.86
N VAL A 89 4.35 -8.51 18.87
CA VAL A 89 4.80 -7.49 17.92
C VAL A 89 4.48 -7.91 16.49
N ALA A 90 3.70 -7.09 15.79
CA ALA A 90 3.46 -7.23 14.36
C ALA A 90 4.29 -6.19 13.57
N VAL A 91 5.10 -6.64 12.62
CA VAL A 91 5.92 -5.76 11.76
C VAL A 91 5.45 -5.86 10.30
N SER A 92 5.19 -4.72 9.68
CA SER A 92 4.79 -4.62 8.27
C SER A 92 5.84 -3.85 7.47
N ASN A 93 6.61 -4.56 6.64
CA ASN A 93 7.58 -3.96 5.73
C ASN A 93 6.89 -3.74 4.38
N VAL A 94 6.65 -2.48 4.01
CA VAL A 94 5.93 -2.12 2.77
C VAL A 94 6.86 -1.40 1.80
N LYS A 95 7.02 -1.94 0.59
CA LYS A 95 7.68 -1.25 -0.51
C LYS A 95 6.66 -0.41 -1.28
N ILE A 96 6.92 0.87 -1.39
CA ILE A 96 6.10 1.81 -2.17
C ILE A 96 6.92 2.23 -3.39
N ASP A 97 6.52 1.78 -4.58
CA ASP A 97 7.11 2.18 -5.85
C ASP A 97 6.04 2.42 -6.92
N LEU A 98 6.44 2.92 -8.10
CA LEU A 98 5.56 3.15 -9.24
C LEU A 98 5.38 1.88 -10.09
N THR A 99 5.50 0.69 -9.49
CA THR A 99 5.47 -0.62 -10.15
C THR A 99 6.52 -0.81 -11.25
N HIS A 100 7.56 0.04 -11.24
CA HIS A 100 8.65 0.04 -12.23
C HIS A 100 10.02 0.08 -11.55
N GLY A 101 10.14 -0.62 -10.42
CA GLY A 101 11.41 -0.71 -9.68
C GLY A 101 11.91 0.66 -9.21
N LYS A 102 13.17 0.98 -9.55
CA LYS A 102 13.79 2.30 -9.27
C LYS A 102 13.53 3.32 -10.39
N ASP A 103 12.99 2.87 -11.52
CA ASP A 103 12.93 3.64 -12.75
C ASP A 103 11.60 4.40 -12.84
N ASN A 104 11.63 5.56 -13.49
CA ASN A 104 10.43 6.33 -13.75
C ASN A 104 9.66 5.68 -14.92
N PRO A 105 8.40 5.23 -14.74
CA PRO A 105 7.64 4.59 -15.82
C PRO A 105 7.40 5.51 -17.03
N LEU A 106 7.63 6.82 -16.91
CA LEU A 106 7.54 7.77 -18.02
C LEU A 106 8.68 7.67 -19.03
N GLU A 107 9.82 7.08 -18.65
CA GLU A 107 10.96 6.85 -19.56
C GLU A 107 10.68 5.77 -20.60
N SER A 108 9.75 4.86 -20.30
CA SER A 108 9.35 3.76 -21.20
C SER A 108 8.26 4.14 -22.21
N PHE A 109 7.81 5.40 -22.23
CA PHE A 109 6.84 5.86 -23.22
C PHE A 109 7.54 6.26 -24.52
N LEU A 110 7.40 5.44 -25.55
CA LEU A 110 7.70 5.83 -26.94
C LEU A 110 6.67 6.86 -27.39
N ILE A 111 7.07 8.11 -27.53
CA ILE A 111 6.21 9.10 -28.18
C ILE A 111 6.61 9.23 -29.63
N PHE A 112 5.73 8.76 -30.51
CA PHE A 112 5.86 8.96 -31.95
C PHE A 112 6.04 10.45 -32.28
N GLU A 113 7.01 10.68 -33.17
CA GLU A 113 7.78 11.90 -33.41
C GLU A 113 7.01 13.09 -34.03
N CYS A 114 5.71 13.00 -34.31
CA CYS A 114 5.04 14.00 -35.16
C CYS A 114 4.24 15.12 -34.45
N ILE A 115 4.05 15.13 -33.13
CA ILE A 115 3.23 16.18 -32.46
C ILE A 115 3.78 16.61 -31.08
N LYS A 116 5.06 16.39 -30.76
CA LYS A 116 5.51 16.56 -29.37
C LYS A 116 6.21 17.85 -28.96
N PHE A 117 6.87 18.58 -29.85
CA PHE A 117 7.62 19.76 -29.41
C PHE A 117 6.74 21.02 -29.31
N PHE A 118 5.91 21.30 -30.31
CA PHE A 118 5.20 22.59 -30.38
C PHE A 118 3.95 22.74 -29.50
N LYS A 119 3.33 21.65 -29.03
CA LYS A 119 2.08 21.75 -28.23
C LYS A 119 2.30 21.64 -26.72
N VAL A 120 3.38 21.00 -26.27
CA VAL A 120 3.59 20.78 -24.82
C VAL A 120 3.98 22.08 -24.14
N GLU A 121 4.88 22.85 -24.76
CA GLU A 121 5.40 24.09 -24.17
C GLU A 121 4.32 25.19 -24.11
N VAL A 122 3.59 25.40 -25.21
CA VAL A 122 2.48 26.37 -25.29
C VAL A 122 1.36 26.03 -24.30
N VAL A 123 1.04 24.74 -24.14
CA VAL A 123 0.03 24.29 -23.17
C VAL A 123 0.53 24.44 -21.73
N SER A 124 1.81 24.21 -21.47
CA SER A 124 2.42 24.41 -20.15
C SER A 124 2.39 25.88 -19.75
N GLU A 125 2.79 26.78 -20.65
CA GLU A 125 2.82 28.22 -20.41
C GLU A 125 1.41 28.78 -20.15
N ALA A 126 0.42 28.38 -20.97
CA ALA A 126 -0.97 28.77 -20.76
C ALA A 126 -1.52 28.28 -19.40
N PHE A 127 -1.12 27.09 -18.96
CA PHE A 127 -1.55 26.51 -17.69
C PHE A 127 -0.96 27.26 -16.50
N GLU A 128 0.34 27.58 -16.51
CA GLU A 128 0.99 28.34 -15.44
C GLU A 128 0.42 29.75 -15.29
N ASN A 129 0.16 30.42 -16.42
CA ASN A 129 -0.40 31.77 -16.44
C ASN A 129 -1.81 31.82 -15.83
N LEU A 130 -2.63 30.79 -16.10
CA LEU A 130 -3.93 30.64 -15.47
C LEU A 130 -3.81 30.45 -13.94
N GLN A 131 -2.86 29.62 -13.49
CA GLN A 131 -2.64 29.37 -12.06
C GLN A 131 -2.24 30.63 -11.32
N MET A 132 -1.32 31.42 -11.88
CA MET A 132 -0.90 32.70 -11.31
C MET A 132 -2.06 33.69 -11.20
N ARG A 133 -2.86 33.82 -12.26
CA ARG A 133 -3.99 34.76 -12.28
C ARG A 133 -5.06 34.41 -11.24
N MET A 134 -5.28 33.12 -11.01
CA MET A 134 -6.37 32.65 -10.14
C MET A 134 -5.95 32.44 -8.68
N TYR A 135 -4.68 32.08 -8.42
CA TYR A 135 -4.24 31.61 -7.10
C TYR A 135 -2.97 32.30 -6.58
N GLY A 136 -2.32 33.17 -7.35
CA GLY A 136 -1.20 34.01 -6.88
C GLY A 136 0.14 33.29 -6.68
N GLU A 137 0.22 31.98 -6.88
CA GLU A 137 1.45 31.19 -6.70
C GLU A 137 1.55 30.06 -7.75
N LYS A 138 2.76 29.80 -8.25
CA LYS A 138 3.07 28.63 -9.11
C LYS A 138 3.39 27.43 -8.22
N THR A 139 2.44 26.52 -8.06
CA THR A 139 2.75 25.23 -7.41
C THR A 139 3.58 24.38 -8.37
N GLN A 140 4.79 23.93 -8.00
CA GLN A 140 5.47 22.87 -8.74
C GLN A 140 4.60 21.60 -8.70
N VAL A 141 4.16 21.13 -9.87
CA VAL A 141 3.39 19.91 -10.01
C VAL A 141 4.10 18.98 -10.96
N HIS A 142 4.46 17.78 -10.50
CA HIS A 142 4.01 16.54 -11.17
C HIS A 142 3.76 15.46 -10.10
N LYS A 143 2.63 14.73 -9.97
CA LYS A 143 1.20 14.86 -10.32
C LYS A 143 0.45 13.96 -9.30
N THR A 144 -0.77 14.30 -8.86
CA THR A 144 -1.89 13.34 -8.71
C THR A 144 -3.22 14.13 -8.71
N PRO A 145 -4.23 13.75 -9.53
CA PRO A 145 -5.46 14.51 -9.67
C PRO A 145 -6.35 14.55 -8.42
N LYS A 146 -6.96 15.71 -8.21
CA LYS A 146 -7.87 16.05 -7.08
C LYS A 146 -9.17 15.24 -7.01
N ARG A 147 -9.44 14.29 -7.92
CA ARG A 147 -10.67 13.46 -7.88
C ARG A 147 -10.70 12.49 -6.67
N LYS A 148 -9.56 12.27 -6.02
CA LYS A 148 -9.44 11.42 -4.82
C LYS A 148 -9.53 12.19 -3.49
N ARG A 149 -9.81 13.49 -3.50
CA ARG A 149 -9.78 14.32 -2.28
C ARG A 149 -11.16 14.67 -1.70
N ILE A 150 -12.26 14.31 -2.36
CA ILE A 150 -13.64 14.54 -1.87
C ILE A 150 -14.54 13.35 -2.25
N ARG A 151 -14.45 12.27 -1.47
CA ARG A 151 -15.57 11.39 -1.13
C ARG A 151 -15.45 11.08 0.37
N SER A 152 -15.48 12.16 1.14
CA SER A 152 -15.69 12.18 2.58
C SER A 152 -16.89 13.10 2.80
N ASN A 153 -18.06 12.49 2.61
CA ASN A 153 -19.30 12.66 3.35
C ASN A 153 -20.12 11.39 3.09
#